data_AF-A0A161THM4-F1
#
_entry.id   AF-A0A161THM4-F1
#
_cell.length_a   1.000
_cell.length_b   1.000
_cell.length_c   1.000
_cell.angle_alpha   90.00
_cell.angle_beta   90.00
_cell.angle_gamma   90.00
#
_symmetry.space_group_name_H-M   'P 1'
#
loop_
_entity.id
_entity.type
_entity.pdbx_description
1 polymer ?
#
loop_
_entity_poly.entity_id
_entity_poly.type
_entity_poly.pdbx_seq_one_letter_code
_entity_poly.pdbx_strand_id
1 'polypeptide(L)'
;MQGQQFLMLCLMVPSLPTAEEIELPDVEPAAFLALLRFLYSDEVQIGPETVMTTLYTAKKYAVPALEGHCVDFLKSNLRPDNALMLLTQARLFDEPQLAALCFHTIDKNTWEAISADGFTDIDLDTLCAVLERDTLHIREYQTLSSRYKMV
;
A
#
# COMPACT_ATOMS: atom_id res chain seq x y z
N MET A 1 20.93 21.47 2.55
CA MET A 1 19.65 20.86 2.16
C MET A 1 19.68 20.38 0.71
N GLN A 2 20.05 21.19 -0.30
CA GLN A 2 20.04 20.74 -1.72
C GLN A 2 21.14 19.73 -2.13
N GLY A 3 22.27 19.66 -1.42
CA GLY A 3 23.36 18.73 -1.76
C GLY A 3 23.05 17.24 -1.53
N GLN A 4 22.05 16.93 -0.69
CA GLN A 4 21.68 15.54 -0.37
C GLN A 4 20.70 14.96 -1.41
N GLN A 5 19.85 15.80 -2.01
CA GLN A 5 18.92 15.41 -3.09
C GLN A 5 19.65 14.99 -4.37
N PHE A 6 20.76 15.66 -4.71
CA PHE A 6 21.56 15.30 -5.89
C PHE A 6 22.30 13.96 -5.73
N LEU A 7 22.83 13.70 -4.52
CA LEU A 7 23.42 12.41 -4.18
C LEU A 7 22.39 11.27 -4.24
N MET A 8 21.16 11.55 -3.84
CA MET A 8 20.08 10.58 -3.85
C MET A 8 19.67 10.19 -5.28
N LEU A 9 19.58 11.15 -6.21
CA LEU A 9 19.40 10.87 -7.65
C LEU A 9 20.56 10.05 -8.23
N CYS A 10 21.81 10.33 -7.84
CA CYS A 10 22.98 9.56 -8.27
C CYS A 10 23.03 8.13 -7.69
N LEU A 11 22.47 7.88 -6.50
CA LEU A 11 22.41 6.55 -5.88
C LEU A 11 21.26 5.69 -6.40
N MET A 12 20.17 6.33 -6.85
CA MET A 12 19.00 5.64 -7.41
C MET A 12 19.26 5.00 -8.78
N VAL A 13 20.35 5.38 -9.47
CA VAL A 13 20.70 4.86 -10.81
C VAL A 13 22.18 4.46 -10.81
N PRO A 14 22.52 3.21 -10.40
CA PRO A 14 23.91 2.79 -10.23
C PRO A 14 24.71 2.69 -11.53
N SER A 15 24.10 2.88 -12.70
CA SER A 15 24.76 2.80 -14.01
C SER A 15 24.61 4.09 -14.80
N LEU A 16 25.47 5.08 -14.52
CA LEU A 16 25.79 6.09 -15.52
C LEU A 16 27.30 6.31 -15.56
N PRO A 17 27.91 5.88 -16.66
CA PRO A 17 28.55 6.84 -17.54
C PRO A 17 27.83 6.80 -18.88
N THR A 18 27.30 7.95 -19.34
CA THR A 18 26.88 8.23 -20.74
C THR A 18 25.57 7.63 -21.29
N ALA A 19 24.43 7.73 -20.59
CA ALA A 19 23.11 7.57 -21.21
C ALA A 19 22.25 8.81 -20.91
N GLU A 20 21.77 9.49 -21.96
CA GLU A 20 20.92 10.70 -21.83
C GLU A 20 19.48 10.38 -21.41
N GLU A 21 19.04 9.12 -21.54
CA GLU A 21 17.67 8.68 -21.26
C GLU A 21 17.67 7.43 -20.37
N ILE A 22 16.75 7.41 -19.39
CA ILE A 22 16.53 6.28 -18.47
C ILE A 22 15.07 5.87 -18.62
N GLU A 23 14.84 4.67 -19.13
CA GLU A 23 13.50 4.10 -19.24
C GLU A 23 13.10 3.40 -17.94
N LEU A 24 11.89 3.70 -17.46
CA LEU A 24 11.31 3.13 -16.25
C LEU A 24 9.99 2.44 -16.61
N PRO A 25 10.00 1.20 -17.10
CA PRO A 25 8.80 0.52 -17.57
C PRO A 25 7.81 0.19 -16.43
N ASP A 26 8.30 0.07 -15.20
CA ASP A 26 7.50 -0.39 -14.05
C ASP A 26 6.96 0.75 -13.17
N VAL A 27 7.07 2.01 -13.62
CA VAL A 27 6.69 3.18 -12.80
C VAL A 27 5.69 4.03 -13.57
N GLU A 28 4.54 4.28 -12.94
CA GLU A 28 3.56 5.20 -13.50
C GLU A 28 4.09 6.64 -13.53
N PRO A 29 3.83 7.40 -14.61
CA PRO A 29 4.27 8.79 -14.72
C PRO A 29 3.77 9.65 -13.56
N ALA A 30 2.56 9.40 -13.07
CA ALA A 30 1.96 10.14 -11.96
C ALA A 30 2.73 9.93 -10.64
N ALA A 31 3.11 8.70 -10.32
CA ALA A 31 3.87 8.37 -9.11
C ALA A 31 5.29 8.94 -9.17
N PHE A 32 5.95 8.84 -10.33
CA PHE A 32 7.29 9.41 -10.51
C PHE A 32 7.26 10.95 -10.42
N LEU A 33 6.26 11.59 -11.01
CA LEU A 33 6.08 13.04 -10.90
C LEU A 33 5.84 13.47 -9.46
N ALA A 34 5.04 12.73 -8.69
CA ALA A 34 4.84 13.00 -7.27
C ALA A 34 6.16 12.90 -6.47
N LEU A 35 7.00 11.90 -6.76
CA LEU A 35 8.32 11.76 -6.16
C LEU A 35 9.25 12.92 -6.55
N LEU A 36 9.29 13.31 -7.83
CA LEU A 36 10.09 14.45 -8.27
C LEU A 36 9.61 15.74 -7.60
N ARG A 37 8.31 16.00 -7.55
CA ARG A 37 7.76 17.15 -6.83
C ARG A 37 8.21 17.14 -5.38
N PHE A 38 8.08 16.02 -4.69
CA PHE A 38 8.56 15.91 -3.32
C PHE A 38 10.06 16.22 -3.21
N LEU A 39 10.89 15.70 -4.12
CA LEU A 39 12.33 15.97 -4.13
C LEU A 39 12.69 17.42 -4.45
N TYR A 40 11.85 18.19 -5.16
CA TYR A 40 12.20 19.55 -5.57
C TYR A 40 11.48 20.64 -4.75
N SER A 41 10.28 20.36 -4.23
CA SER A 41 9.45 21.32 -3.49
C SER A 41 9.06 20.87 -2.08
N ASP A 42 9.43 19.66 -1.66
CA ASP A 42 9.01 19.06 -0.37
C ASP A 42 7.47 18.96 -0.22
N GLU A 43 6.74 19.08 -1.33
CA GLU A 43 5.29 19.00 -1.37
C GLU A 43 4.86 17.60 -1.81
N VAL A 44 3.95 17.01 -1.04
CA VAL A 44 3.36 15.70 -1.31
C VAL A 44 1.95 15.88 -1.87
N GLN A 45 1.74 15.51 -3.13
CA GLN A 45 0.40 15.38 -3.71
C GLN A 45 0.08 13.91 -3.98
N ILE A 46 -0.63 13.30 -3.04
CA ILE A 46 -1.05 11.90 -3.10
C ILE A 46 -2.57 11.82 -3.11
N GLY A 47 -3.12 11.03 -4.03
CA GLY A 47 -4.53 10.65 -4.05
C GLY A 47 -4.71 9.18 -3.65
N PRO A 48 -5.95 8.75 -3.34
CA PRO A 48 -6.24 7.37 -2.97
C PRO A 48 -5.92 6.35 -4.08
N GLU A 49 -5.94 6.77 -5.34
CA GLU A 49 -5.58 5.92 -6.49
C GLU A 49 -4.06 5.90 -6.73
N THR A 50 -3.35 7.00 -6.42
CA THR A 50 -1.91 7.14 -6.68
C THR A 50 -1.03 6.81 -5.48
N VAL A 51 -1.60 6.68 -4.27
CA VAL A 51 -0.84 6.43 -3.04
C VAL A 51 -0.05 5.13 -3.08
N MET A 52 -0.62 4.07 -3.65
CA MET A 52 0.04 2.76 -3.74
C MET A 52 1.24 2.80 -4.66
N THR A 53 1.08 3.37 -5.86
CA THR A 53 2.17 3.49 -6.82
C THR A 53 3.22 4.48 -6.35
N THR A 54 2.82 5.55 -5.66
CA THR A 54 3.75 6.49 -5.00
C THR A 54 4.53 5.82 -3.88
N LEU A 55 3.90 5.01 -3.02
CA LEU A 55 4.58 4.26 -1.96
C LEU A 55 5.57 3.24 -2.52
N TYR A 56 5.19 2.52 -3.58
CA TYR A 56 6.10 1.61 -4.29
C TYR A 56 7.33 2.35 -4.83
N THR A 57 7.10 3.50 -5.46
CA THR A 57 8.16 4.34 -6.03
C THR A 57 9.06 4.88 -4.92
N ALA A 58 8.47 5.34 -3.81
CA ALA A 58 9.20 5.81 -2.64
C ALA A 58 10.12 4.72 -2.06
N LYS A 59 9.62 3.48 -1.89
CA LYS A 59 10.42 2.33 -1.44
C LYS A 59 11.49 1.92 -2.44
N LYS A 60 11.14 1.82 -3.73
CA LYS A 60 12.07 1.47 -4.81
C LYS A 60 13.27 2.42 -4.85
N TYR A 61 13.03 3.69 -4.57
CA TYR A 61 14.04 4.74 -4.57
C TYR A 61 14.52 5.13 -3.16
N ALA A 62 14.13 4.41 -2.12
CA ALA A 62 14.52 4.62 -0.73
C ALA A 62 14.33 6.07 -0.22
N VAL A 63 13.13 6.64 -0.43
CA VAL A 63 12.72 7.97 0.06
C VAL A 63 11.87 7.84 1.32
N PRO A 64 12.46 7.67 2.53
CA PRO A 64 11.71 7.37 3.75
C PRO A 64 10.76 8.49 4.16
N ALA A 65 11.04 9.74 3.81
CA ALA A 65 10.15 10.86 4.10
C ALA A 65 8.84 10.77 3.31
N LEU A 66 8.91 10.37 2.03
CA LEU A 66 7.73 10.16 1.19
C LEU A 66 6.98 8.89 1.61
N GLU A 67 7.70 7.82 1.97
CA GLU A 67 7.11 6.60 2.52
C GLU A 67 6.26 6.91 3.76
N GLY A 68 6.81 7.68 4.71
CA GLY A 68 6.09 8.10 5.91
C GLY A 68 4.80 8.86 5.58
N HIS A 69 4.87 9.82 4.66
CA HIS A 69 3.69 10.57 4.21
C HIS A 69 2.63 9.68 3.54
N CYS A 70 3.05 8.74 2.68
CA CYS A 70 2.13 7.76 2.08
C CYS A 70 1.44 6.92 3.15
N VAL A 71 2.19 6.37 4.11
CA VAL A 71 1.65 5.53 5.18
C VAL A 71 0.69 6.31 6.06
N ASP A 72 0.99 7.56 6.40
CA ASP A 72 0.10 8.40 7.21
C ASP A 72 -1.18 8.79 6.46
N PHE A 73 -1.08 9.01 5.15
CA PHE A 73 -2.26 9.20 4.30
C PHE A 73 -3.13 7.95 4.26
N LEU A 74 -2.52 6.76 4.14
CA LEU A 74 -3.24 5.47 4.17
C LEU A 74 -3.92 5.23 5.51
N LYS A 75 -3.24 5.51 6.63
CA LYS A 75 -3.82 5.40 7.98
C LYS A 75 -5.03 6.32 8.16
N SER A 76 -4.96 7.55 7.63
CA SER A 76 -6.03 8.55 7.76
C SER A 76 -7.24 8.26 6.88
N ASN A 77 -7.04 7.56 5.75
CA ASN A 77 -8.10 7.18 4.81
C ASN A 77 -8.51 5.70 4.95
N LEU A 78 -8.06 5.02 6.00
CA LEU A 78 -8.41 3.64 6.27
C LEU A 78 -9.90 3.54 6.60
N ARG A 79 -10.60 2.70 5.85
CA ARG A 79 -12.03 2.45 5.98
C ARG A 79 -12.30 0.95 5.89
N PRO A 80 -13.41 0.45 6.46
CA PRO A 80 -13.70 -0.99 6.44
C PRO A 80 -13.86 -1.58 5.04
N ASP A 81 -14.32 -0.78 4.06
CA ASP A 81 -14.47 -1.18 2.65
C ASP A 81 -13.14 -1.35 1.92
N ASN A 82 -12.12 -0.57 2.28
CA ASN A 82 -10.78 -0.64 1.66
C ASN A 82 -9.73 -1.35 2.53
N ALA A 83 -10.07 -1.71 3.77
CA ALA A 83 -9.13 -2.28 4.74
C ALA A 83 -8.52 -3.63 4.28
N LEU A 84 -9.28 -4.47 3.58
CA LEU A 84 -8.79 -5.75 3.06
C LEU A 84 -7.72 -5.54 1.97
N MET A 85 -8.01 -4.69 0.99
CA MET A 85 -7.03 -4.36 -0.06
C MET A 85 -5.80 -3.70 0.55
N LEU A 86 -5.99 -2.75 1.48
CA LEU A 86 -4.89 -2.09 2.19
C LEU A 86 -4.05 -3.06 3.01
N LEU A 87 -4.66 -4.08 3.62
CA LEU A 87 -3.93 -5.11 4.35
C LEU A 87 -2.99 -5.90 3.42
N THR A 88 -3.48 -6.34 2.27
CA THR A 88 -2.66 -7.04 1.27
C THR A 88 -1.49 -6.16 0.83
N GLN A 89 -1.75 -4.88 0.55
CA GLN A 89 -0.70 -3.95 0.15
C GLN A 89 0.29 -3.68 1.28
N ALA A 90 -0.17 -3.50 2.52
CA ALA A 90 0.69 -3.33 3.69
C ALA A 90 1.64 -4.52 3.89
N ARG A 91 1.17 -5.74 3.61
CA ARG A 91 2.03 -6.93 3.62
C ARG A 91 3.04 -6.94 2.48
N LEU A 92 2.61 -6.56 1.27
CA LEU A 92 3.48 -6.48 0.10
C LEU A 92 4.61 -5.45 0.28
N PHE A 93 4.32 -4.35 0.97
CA PHE A 93 5.28 -3.29 1.29
C PHE A 93 6.06 -3.52 2.58
N ASP A 94 5.83 -4.62 3.29
CA ASP A 94 6.43 -4.96 4.59
C ASP A 94 6.25 -3.85 5.64
N GLU A 95 5.02 -3.33 5.74
CA GLU A 95 4.62 -2.26 6.68
C GLU A 95 3.76 -2.83 7.84
N PRO A 96 4.38 -3.37 8.91
CA PRO A 96 3.66 -4.06 9.97
C PRO A 96 2.74 -3.14 10.77
N GLN A 97 3.07 -1.84 10.89
CA GLN A 97 2.22 -0.88 11.59
C GLN A 97 0.90 -0.64 10.85
N LEU A 98 0.98 -0.47 9.52
CA LEU A 98 -0.21 -0.30 8.69
C LEU A 98 -1.04 -1.59 8.68
N ALA A 99 -0.39 -2.75 8.57
CA ALA A 99 -1.06 -4.04 8.64
C ALA A 99 -1.82 -4.22 9.96
N ALA A 100 -1.22 -3.89 11.11
CA ALA A 100 -1.87 -3.97 12.41
C ALA A 100 -3.12 -3.08 12.52
N LEU A 101 -3.07 -1.87 11.97
CA LEU A 101 -4.21 -0.94 11.89
C LEU A 101 -5.33 -1.47 10.98
N CYS A 102 -4.95 -2.08 9.84
CA CYS A 102 -5.90 -2.73 8.95
C CYS A 102 -6.58 -3.91 9.66
N PHE A 103 -5.81 -4.77 10.34
CA PHE A 103 -6.35 -5.87 11.14
C PHE A 103 -7.33 -5.36 12.21
N HIS A 104 -6.99 -4.29 12.94
CA HIS A 104 -7.89 -3.74 13.95
C HIS A 104 -9.22 -3.25 13.34
N THR A 105 -9.16 -2.60 12.18
CA THR A 105 -10.35 -2.13 11.46
C THR A 105 -11.18 -3.30 10.95
N ILE A 106 -10.54 -4.35 10.44
CA ILE A 106 -11.21 -5.58 9.98
C ILE A 106 -11.86 -6.33 11.15
N ASP A 107 -11.18 -6.46 12.29
CA ASP A 107 -11.72 -7.13 13.47
C ASP A 107 -12.93 -6.38 14.05
N LYS A 108 -12.93 -5.04 13.98
CA LYS A 108 -14.04 -4.21 14.47
C LYS A 108 -15.24 -4.20 13.52
N ASN A 109 -15.00 -4.20 12.21
CA ASN A 109 -16.01 -4.03 11.16
C ASN A 109 -16.00 -5.19 10.17
N THR A 110 -15.87 -6.42 10.67
CA THR A 110 -15.66 -7.62 9.85
C THR A 110 -16.79 -7.87 8.85
N TRP A 111 -18.03 -7.61 9.25
CA TRP A 111 -19.20 -7.77 8.39
C TRP A 111 -19.17 -6.84 7.18
N GLU A 112 -18.75 -5.59 7.38
CA GLU A 112 -18.64 -4.59 6.30
C GLU A 112 -17.46 -4.91 5.39
N ALA A 113 -16.33 -5.36 5.96
CA ALA A 113 -15.15 -5.76 5.20
C ALA A 113 -15.44 -6.97 4.30
N ILE A 114 -16.17 -7.98 4.79
CA ILE A 114 -16.56 -9.17 3.99
C ILE A 114 -17.65 -8.85 2.96
N SER A 115 -18.54 -7.89 3.27
CA SER A 115 -19.58 -7.46 2.33
C SER A 115 -19.05 -6.53 1.24
N ALA A 116 -17.84 -6.00 1.40
CA ALA A 116 -17.22 -5.15 0.39
C ALA A 116 -16.76 -5.97 -0.80
N ASP A 117 -16.87 -5.41 -2.00
CA ASP A 117 -16.38 -6.02 -3.25
C ASP A 117 -14.87 -6.31 -3.19
N GLY A 118 -14.12 -5.65 -2.30
CA GLY A 118 -12.69 -5.92 -2.04
C GLY A 118 -12.40 -7.32 -1.48
N PHE A 119 -13.41 -8.11 -1.10
CA PHE A 119 -13.23 -9.50 -0.68
C PHE A 119 -12.88 -10.43 -1.87
N THR A 120 -13.27 -10.11 -3.11
CA THR A 120 -12.95 -11.00 -4.26
C THR A 120 -11.50 -10.92 -4.70
N ASP A 121 -10.82 -9.81 -4.43
CA ASP A 121 -9.44 -9.55 -4.86
C ASP A 121 -8.40 -9.85 -3.75
N ILE A 122 -8.80 -10.49 -2.64
CA ILE A 122 -7.88 -10.80 -1.55
C ILE A 122 -7.10 -12.09 -1.80
N ASP A 123 -5.80 -12.06 -1.52
CA ASP A 123 -4.95 -13.26 -1.56
C ASP A 123 -5.36 -14.28 -0.50
N LEU A 124 -5.31 -15.55 -0.86
CA LEU A 124 -5.68 -16.66 0.02
C LEU A 124 -4.81 -16.69 1.29
N ASP A 125 -3.55 -16.30 1.20
CA ASP A 125 -2.64 -16.15 2.35
C ASP A 125 -3.09 -15.03 3.31
N THR A 126 -3.61 -13.92 2.78
CA THR A 126 -4.11 -12.81 3.61
C THR A 126 -5.43 -13.20 4.26
N LEU A 127 -6.29 -13.91 3.53
CA LEU A 127 -7.51 -14.48 4.10
C LEU A 127 -7.20 -15.51 5.18
N CYS A 128 -6.26 -16.42 4.96
CA CYS A 128 -5.79 -17.38 5.97
C CYS A 128 -5.23 -16.67 7.19
N ALA A 129 -4.38 -15.65 7.02
CA ALA A 129 -3.84 -14.88 8.14
C ALA A 129 -4.92 -14.10 8.93
N VAL A 130 -6.00 -13.67 8.27
CA VAL A 130 -7.16 -13.07 8.93
C VAL A 130 -7.95 -14.15 9.68
N LEU A 131 -8.23 -15.30 9.04
CA LEU A 131 -8.99 -16.42 9.60
C LEU A 131 -8.29 -17.18 10.73
N GLU A 132 -6.96 -17.23 10.74
CA GLU A 132 -6.16 -17.82 11.83
C GLU A 132 -6.19 -16.98 13.11
N ARG A 133 -6.66 -15.72 13.04
CA ARG A 133 -6.75 -14.88 14.23
C ARG A 133 -8.05 -15.18 14.97
N ASP A 134 -7.91 -15.67 16.19
CA ASP A 134 -9.00 -15.89 17.17
C ASP A 134 -9.79 -14.61 17.55
N THR A 135 -9.43 -13.45 17.01
CA THR A 135 -10.10 -12.16 17.22
C THR A 135 -11.26 -11.90 16.27
N LEU A 136 -11.43 -12.72 15.23
CA LEU A 136 -12.61 -12.63 14.38
C LEU A 136 -13.85 -13.03 15.17
N HIS A 137 -14.69 -12.04 15.48
CA HIS A 137 -16.03 -12.25 16.03
C HIS A 137 -17.00 -12.88 15.00
N ILE A 138 -16.52 -13.78 14.15
CA ILE A 138 -17.34 -14.53 13.21
C ILE A 138 -17.64 -15.88 13.84
N ARG A 139 -18.91 -16.10 14.19
CA ARG A 139 -19.42 -17.46 14.39
C ARG A 139 -19.24 -18.19 13.05
N GLU A 140 -18.32 -19.17 13.02
CA GLU A 140 -17.85 -19.95 11.86
C GLU A 140 -18.93 -20.46 10.89
N TYR A 141 -20.21 -20.43 11.28
CA TYR A 141 -21.35 -20.85 10.47
C TYR A 141 -21.59 -20.00 9.20
N GLN A 142 -21.28 -18.69 9.19
CA GLN A 142 -21.68 -17.83 8.05
C GLN A 142 -20.66 -17.79 6.90
N THR A 143 -19.37 -17.93 7.18
CA THR A 143 -18.30 -17.93 6.16
C THR A 143 -18.38 -19.16 5.24
N LEU A 144 -18.85 -20.30 5.78
CA LEU A 144 -19.11 -21.52 5.00
C LEU A 144 -20.32 -21.36 4.06
N SER A 145 -21.30 -20.52 4.41
CA SER A 145 -22.50 -20.33 3.59
C SER A 145 -22.24 -19.54 2.31
N SER A 146 -21.32 -18.57 2.29
CA SER A 146 -21.04 -17.78 1.09
C SER A 146 -20.35 -18.59 0.00
N ARG A 147 -19.52 -19.59 0.35
CA ARG A 147 -18.94 -20.51 -0.64
C ARG A 147 -19.93 -21.57 -1.16
N TYR A 148 -20.98 -21.90 -0.41
CA TYR A 148 -21.99 -22.87 -0.85
C TYR A 148 -23.10 -22.28 -1.74
N LYS A 149 -23.15 -20.97 -1.94
CA LYS A 149 -24.16 -20.32 -2.80
C LYS A 149 -23.64 -19.99 -4.22
N MET A 150 -22.42 -20.43 -4.53
CA MET A 150 -21.73 -20.22 -5.81
C MET A 150 -21.28 -21.56 -6.43
N VAL A 151 -22.07 -22.63 -6.21
CA VAL A 151 -22.01 -23.91 -6.95
C VAL A 151 -23.44 -24.30 -7.32
#